data_AF-A0A8J7SWW5-F1
#
_entry.id   AF-A0A8J7SWW5-F1
#
_cell.length_a   1.000
_cell.length_b   1.000
_cell.length_c   1.000
_cell.angle_alpha   90.00
_cell.angle_beta   90.00
_cell.angle_gamma   90.00
#
_symmetry.space_group_name_H-M   'P 1'
#
loop_
_entity.id
_entity.type
_entity.pdbx_description
1 polymer ?
#
loop_
_entity_poly.entity_id
_entity_poly.type
_entity_poly.pdbx_seq_one_letter_code
_entity_poly.pdbx_strand_id
1 'polypeptide(L)' 'MRDGSETKERIENAALTLFVKRGIAETSIRQIAKTAKVSLGAMYNHYKSKDELAEVLFAELFH' A
#
# COMPACT_ATOMS: atom_id res chain seq x y z
N MET A 1 16.28 12.63 7.56
CA MET A 1 15.49 11.54 8.14
C MET A 1 14.39 11.26 7.12
N ARG A 2 14.26 10.03 6.60
CA ARG A 2 13.14 9.72 5.69
C ARG A 2 11.88 9.70 6.53
N ASP A 3 10.97 10.61 6.24
CA ASP A 3 9.74 10.77 7.00
C ASP A 3 8.86 9.51 6.83
N GLY A 4 8.29 9.04 7.92
CA GLY A 4 7.34 7.93 7.89
C GLY A 4 6.10 8.26 7.05
N SER A 5 5.75 9.55 6.97
CA SER A 5 4.65 10.05 6.15
C SER A 5 4.89 9.81 4.65
N GLU A 6 6.09 10.12 4.14
CA GLU A 6 6.47 9.92 2.73
C GLU A 6 6.45 8.43 2.36
N THR A 7 6.83 7.55 3.28
CA THR A 7 6.79 6.10 3.03
C THR A 7 5.37 5.56 2.99
N LYS A 8 4.49 6.02 3.89
CA LYS A 8 3.05 5.70 3.87
C LYS A 8 2.43 6.09 2.52
N GLU A 9 2.65 7.33 2.09
CA GLU A 9 2.07 7.86 0.85
C GLU A 9 2.51 7.07 -0.39
N ARG A 10 3.80 6.70 -0.49
CA ARG A 10 4.26 5.84 -1.60
C ARG A 10 3.63 4.46 -1.60
N ILE A 11 3.39 3.88 -0.43
CA ILE A 11 2.73 2.57 -0.30
C ILE A 11 1.27 2.67 -0.77
N GLU A 12 0.55 3.68 -0.31
CA GLU A 12 -0.85 3.93 -0.65
C GLU A 12 -1.02 4.17 -2.15
N ASN A 13 -0.21 5.06 -2.73
CA ASN A 13 -0.23 5.33 -4.18
C ASN A 13 0.09 4.07 -5.02
N ALA A 14 1.06 3.27 -4.57
CA ALA A 14 1.40 2.01 -5.24
C ALA A 14 0.25 1.00 -5.17
N ALA A 15 -0.41 0.90 -4.03
CA ALA A 15 -1.55 0.00 -3.83
C ALA A 15 -2.73 0.42 -4.70
N LEU A 16 -3.13 1.69 -4.67
CA LEU A 16 -4.20 2.23 -5.53
C LEU A 16 -3.92 1.96 -7.02
N THR A 17 -2.69 2.24 -7.47
CA THR A 17 -2.27 1.97 -8.85
C THR A 17 -2.45 0.50 -9.25
N LEU A 18 -2.05 -0.41 -8.35
CA LEU A 18 -2.17 -1.84 -8.60
C LEU A 18 -3.63 -2.32 -8.54
N PHE A 19 -4.38 -1.89 -7.52
CA PHE A 19 -5.79 -2.24 -7.35
C PHE A 19 -6.64 -1.81 -8.54
N VAL A 20 -6.45 -0.59 -9.06
CA VAL A 20 -7.15 -0.11 -10.26
C VAL A 20 -6.76 -0.93 -11.49
N LYS A 21 -5.49 -1.31 -11.63
CA LYS A 21 -5.00 -1.99 -12.84
C LYS A 21 -5.39 -3.47 -12.93
N ARG A 22 -5.48 -4.19 -11.80
CA ARG A 22 -5.67 -5.65 -11.80
C ARG A 22 -6.67 -6.18 -10.77
N GLY A 23 -7.24 -5.32 -9.94
CA GLY A 23 -8.06 -5.71 -8.81
C GLY A 23 -7.26 -6.05 -7.55
N ILE A 24 -7.96 -6.09 -6.41
CA ILE A 24 -7.36 -6.39 -5.10
C ILE A 24 -6.91 -7.84 -5.04
N ALA A 25 -7.74 -8.79 -5.49
CA ALA A 25 -7.45 -10.23 -5.43
C ALA A 25 -6.10 -10.58 -6.08
N GLU A 26 -5.82 -10.03 -7.25
CA GLU A 26 -4.59 -10.25 -8.04
C GLU A 26 -3.38 -9.40 -7.59
N THR A 27 -3.56 -8.55 -6.60
CA THR A 27 -2.49 -7.73 -6.02
C THR A 27 -1.91 -8.43 -4.79
N SER A 28 -0.61 -8.35 -4.58
CA SER A 28 0.08 -8.86 -3.39
C SER A 28 0.88 -7.78 -2.68
N ILE A 29 1.10 -7.95 -1.39
CA ILE A 29 1.89 -7.02 -0.57
C ILE A 29 3.34 -6.87 -1.09
N ARG A 30 3.90 -7.92 -1.69
CA ARG A 30 5.23 -7.87 -2.32
C ARG A 30 5.25 -7.00 -3.58
N GLN A 31 4.20 -7.06 -4.41
CA GLN A 31 4.07 -6.21 -5.59
C GLN A 31 3.90 -4.74 -5.19
N ILE A 32 3.13 -4.47 -4.14
CA ILE A 32 2.95 -3.13 -3.57
C ILE A 32 4.29 -2.61 -3.08
N ALA A 33 5.00 -3.35 -2.22
CA ALA A 33 6.30 -2.97 -1.69
C ALA A 33 7.32 -2.67 -2.81
N LYS A 34 7.37 -3.53 -3.84
CA LYS A 34 8.23 -3.33 -5.02
C LYS A 34 7.89 -2.04 -5.77
N THR A 35 6.60 -1.78 -5.98
CA THR A 35 6.12 -0.58 -6.70
C THR A 35 6.39 0.70 -5.91
N ALA A 36 6.17 0.66 -4.59
CA ALA A 36 6.45 1.75 -3.66
C ALA A 36 7.94 2.00 -3.38
N LYS A 37 8.82 1.14 -3.92
CA LYS A 37 10.27 1.13 -3.70
C LYS A 37 10.64 1.06 -2.21
N VAL A 38 9.94 0.20 -1.46
CA VAL A 38 10.19 -0.07 -0.04
C VAL A 38 10.60 -1.52 0.18
N SER A 39 11.29 -1.78 1.30
CA SER A 39 11.50 -3.15 1.75
C SER A 39 10.18 -3.77 2.22
N LEU A 40 10.10 -5.10 2.21
CA LEU A 40 8.93 -5.79 2.72
C LEU A 40 8.76 -5.58 4.24
N GLY A 41 9.87 -5.46 4.99
CA GLY A 41 9.81 -5.10 6.42
C GLY A 41 9.24 -3.71 6.66
N ALA A 42 9.65 -2.71 5.87
CA ALA A 42 9.07 -1.37 5.94
C ALA A 42 7.59 -1.36 5.58
N MET A 43 7.17 -2.16 4.58
CA MET A 43 5.76 -2.35 4.25
C MET A 43 4.96 -2.88 5.45
N TYR A 44 5.46 -3.92 6.11
CA TYR A 44 4.81 -4.51 7.29
C TYR A 44 4.81 -3.61 8.53
N ASN A 45 5.73 -2.63 8.62
CA ASN A 45 5.69 -1.62 9.68
C ASN A 45 4.51 -0.65 9.52
N HIS A 46 3.99 -0.48 8.31
CA HIS A 46 2.84 0.39 8.02
C HIS A 46 1.52 -0.38 7.91
N TYR A 47 1.51 -1.54 7.25
CA TYR A 47 0.31 -2.35 7.05
C TYR A 47 0.63 -3.84 7.20
N LYS A 48 -0.14 -4.56 8.02
CA LYS A 48 0.03 -6.00 8.28
C LYS A 48 -0.42 -6.85 7.10
N SER A 49 -1.36 -6.35 6.29
CA SER A 49 -1.84 -7.05 5.10
C SER A 49 -2.23 -6.09 3.97
N LYS A 50 -2.44 -6.65 2.78
CA LYS A 50 -3.04 -5.92 1.66
C LYS A 50 -4.49 -5.53 1.96
N ASP A 51 -5.21 -6.37 2.69
CA ASP A 51 -6.62 -6.18 2.97
C ASP A 51 -6.81 -5.03 3.98
N GLU A 52 -5.97 -4.96 5.02
CA GLU A 52 -5.92 -3.79 5.93
C GLU A 52 -5.62 -2.50 5.17
N LEU A 53 -4.67 -2.52 4.23
CA LEU A 53 -4.38 -1.36 3.39
C LEU A 53 -5.57 -0.97 2.51
N ALA A 54 -6.27 -1.95 1.93
CA ALA A 54 -7.46 -1.69 1.12
C ALA A 54 -8.59 -1.09 1.96
N GLU A 55 -8.81 -1.61 3.17
CA GLU A 55 -9.80 -1.08 4.13
C GLU A 55 -9.51 0.38 4.48
N VAL A 56 -8.26 0.71 4.82
CA VAL A 56 -7.85 2.10 5.12
C VAL A 56 -8.09 3.02 3.92
N LEU A 57 -7.63 2.62 2.74
CA LEU A 57 -7.78 3.43 1.52
C LEU A 57 -9.25 3.67 1.15
N PHE A 58 -10.09 2.65 1.28
CA PHE A 58 -11.51 2.79 0.96
C PHE A 58 -12.27 3.55 2.03
N ALA A 59 -11.91 3.41 3.31
CA ALA A 59 -12.44 4.28 4.34
C ALA A 59 -12.17 5.75 3.96
N GLU A 60 -10.91 6.12 3.72
CA GLU A 60 -10.51 7.49 3.36
C GLU A 60 -11.18 8.04 2.09
N LEU A 61 -11.46 7.20 1.08
CA LEU A 61 -12.08 7.63 -0.19
C LEU A 61 -13.61 7.80 -0.12
N PHE A 62 -14.29 7.14 0.81
CA PHE A 62 -15.76 7.14 0.92
C PHE A 62 -16.29 7.96 2.12
N HIS A 63 -15.46 8.87 2.66
CA HIS A 63 -15.86 9.90 3.62
C HIS A 63 -16.37 11.18 2.95
#